data_AF-A0ABD6ACM7-F1
#
_entry.id   AF-A0ABD6ACM7-F1
#
_cell.length_a   1.000
_cell.length_b   1.000
_cell.length_c   1.000
_cell.angle_alpha   90.00
_cell.angle_beta   90.00
_cell.angle_gamma   90.00
#
_symmetry.space_group_name_H-M   'P 1'
#
loop_
_entity.id
_entity.type
_entity.pdbx_description
1 polymer ?
#
loop_
_entity_poly.entity_id
_entity_poly.type
_entity_poly.pdbx_seq_one_letter_code
_entity_poly.pdbx_strand_id
1 'polypeptide(L)'
;MRTTTSTSVGLDRRAFLAGVAGTTVAGVAGSTGLAEAQSGADDELAAWFEGVENYDGVADRQGEDRVTVTVGAEGNGGAFAFEPAAVRVDPGTTVVWEWSGEGGAHNVAADDGAYESDLLSRAGATYALTFDGRGVSRYVCAPHEAAGMKGAVVVGGATGGGPAVSPEVAMFGGGLLAAALSPLAFGLFLLLRGGGRGGRSDDVAAVEPTSSASTASGGGDRRPRRTD
;
A
#
# COMPACT_ATOMS: atom_id res chain seq x y z
N MET A 1 -18.84 -34.54 -65.28
CA MET A 1 -20.10 -34.78 -64.54
C MET A 1 -19.71 -35.26 -63.15
N ARG A 2 -20.19 -34.59 -62.09
CA ARG A 2 -20.01 -34.94 -60.65
C ARG A 2 -20.53 -36.38 -60.41
N THR A 3 -20.10 -37.16 -59.40
CA THR A 3 -20.50 -37.01 -57.97
C THR A 3 -19.78 -38.10 -57.09
N THR A 4 -19.25 -37.68 -55.93
CA THR A 4 -19.11 -38.33 -54.57
C THR A 4 -18.35 -39.68 -54.40
N THR A 5 -17.61 -39.97 -53.32
CA THR A 5 -17.85 -39.72 -51.88
C THR A 5 -16.51 -39.73 -51.10
N SER A 6 -16.33 -38.79 -50.16
CA SER A 6 -15.26 -38.82 -49.16
C SER A 6 -15.87 -39.26 -47.84
N THR A 7 -15.37 -40.36 -47.27
CA THR A 7 -15.70 -40.82 -45.91
C THR A 7 -14.51 -40.49 -45.02
N SER A 8 -14.64 -39.44 -44.21
CA SER A 8 -13.71 -39.15 -43.12
C SER A 8 -13.98 -40.12 -41.97
N VAL A 9 -13.00 -40.99 -41.71
CA VAL A 9 -12.99 -41.88 -40.53
C VAL A 9 -12.54 -41.06 -39.32
N GLY A 10 -13.34 -41.12 -38.25
CA GLY A 10 -13.15 -40.34 -37.03
C GLY A 10 -11.83 -40.62 -36.33
N LEU A 11 -11.22 -39.57 -35.78
CA LEU A 11 -10.07 -39.66 -34.89
C LEU A 11 -10.55 -40.00 -33.49
N ASP A 12 -10.26 -41.23 -33.07
CA ASP A 12 -10.43 -41.72 -31.71
C ASP A 12 -9.67 -40.86 -30.70
N ARG A 13 -10.38 -40.42 -29.67
CA ARG A 13 -9.86 -39.62 -28.54
C ARG A 13 -9.00 -40.42 -27.55
N ARG A 14 -8.50 -41.59 -27.96
CA ARG A 14 -7.79 -42.55 -27.10
C ARG A 14 -6.28 -42.63 -27.33
N ALA A 15 -5.72 -41.75 -28.15
CA ALA A 15 -4.30 -41.72 -28.46
C ALA A 15 -3.55 -40.54 -27.82
N PHE A 16 -3.80 -40.24 -26.54
CA PHE A 16 -2.97 -39.28 -25.80
C PHE A 16 -2.62 -39.74 -24.38
N LEU A 17 -2.21 -41.00 -24.23
CA LEU A 17 -1.42 -41.45 -23.08
C LEU A 17 -0.41 -42.50 -23.57
N ALA A 18 0.57 -42.04 -24.36
CA ALA A 18 1.77 -42.81 -24.66
C ALA A 18 2.93 -42.16 -23.91
N GLY A 19 3.32 -42.78 -22.80
CA GLY A 19 4.47 -42.38 -22.02
C GLY A 19 5.76 -42.50 -22.83
N VAL A 20 6.65 -41.52 -22.65
CA VAL A 20 8.04 -41.61 -23.10
C VAL A 20 8.91 -41.57 -21.84
N ALA A 21 9.46 -42.73 -21.51
CA ALA A 21 10.63 -42.86 -20.66
C ALA A 21 11.86 -42.54 -21.50
N GLY A 22 12.76 -41.69 -20.99
CA GLY A 22 14.15 -41.61 -21.48
C GLY A 22 14.75 -40.22 -21.56
N THR A 23 15.28 -39.72 -20.44
CA THR A 23 16.67 -39.23 -20.25
C THR A 23 16.75 -38.49 -18.91
N THR A 24 17.58 -38.97 -17.99
CA THR A 24 17.87 -38.32 -16.71
C THR A 24 18.75 -37.10 -16.94
N VAL A 25 18.12 -35.92 -17.02
CA VAL A 25 18.76 -34.68 -16.59
C VAL A 25 18.40 -34.50 -15.11
N ALA A 26 19.40 -34.62 -14.24
CA ALA A 26 19.25 -34.29 -12.84
C ALA A 26 18.96 -32.79 -12.70
N GLY A 27 17.81 -32.45 -12.12
CA GLY A 27 17.44 -31.09 -11.72
C GLY A 27 16.41 -30.42 -12.64
N VAL A 28 15.12 -30.69 -12.42
CA VAL A 28 14.01 -29.75 -12.09
C VAL A 28 12.77 -30.64 -11.89
N ALA A 29 12.70 -31.35 -10.76
CA ALA A 29 11.50 -32.08 -10.32
C ALA A 29 10.72 -31.26 -9.28
N GLY A 30 10.66 -29.94 -9.47
CA GLY A 30 10.06 -29.00 -8.51
C GLY A 30 9.02 -28.05 -9.11
N SER A 31 8.91 -27.92 -10.43
CA SER A 31 8.06 -26.89 -11.05
C SER A 31 6.58 -27.27 -11.13
N THR A 32 6.23 -28.55 -11.22
CA THR A 32 4.82 -28.98 -11.26
C THR A 32 4.14 -28.78 -9.90
N GLY A 33 4.82 -29.12 -8.80
CA GLY A 33 4.29 -28.90 -7.45
C GLY A 33 4.23 -27.42 -7.05
N LEU A 34 5.14 -26.58 -7.55
CA LEU A 34 5.08 -25.13 -7.35
C LEU A 34 3.93 -24.49 -8.14
N ALA A 35 3.71 -24.94 -9.38
CA ALA A 35 2.59 -24.47 -10.18
C ALA A 35 1.23 -24.88 -9.57
N GLU A 36 1.12 -26.11 -9.05
CA GLU A 36 -0.10 -26.60 -8.39
C GLU A 36 -0.35 -25.93 -7.03
N ALA A 37 0.70 -25.68 -6.24
CA ALA A 37 0.59 -24.95 -4.97
C ALA A 37 0.22 -23.47 -5.20
N GLN A 38 0.76 -22.87 -6.26
CA GLN A 38 0.44 -21.51 -6.65
C GLN A 38 -1.00 -21.40 -7.16
N SER A 39 -1.47 -22.35 -7.97
CA SER A 39 -2.88 -22.35 -8.40
C SER A 39 -3.84 -22.47 -7.22
N GLY A 40 -3.53 -23.28 -6.19
CA GLY A 40 -4.40 -23.40 -5.01
C GLY A 40 -4.47 -22.11 -4.17
N ALA A 41 -3.37 -21.38 -4.02
CA ALA A 41 -3.35 -20.10 -3.31
C ALA A 41 -4.07 -19.00 -4.11
N ASP A 42 -3.92 -19.01 -5.44
CA ASP A 42 -4.60 -18.08 -6.32
C ASP A 42 -6.13 -18.39 -6.37
N ASP A 43 -6.54 -19.66 -6.28
CA ASP A 43 -7.95 -20.08 -6.18
C ASP A 43 -8.60 -19.63 -4.86
N GLU A 44 -7.91 -19.80 -3.73
CA GLU A 44 -8.39 -19.32 -2.42
C GLU A 44 -8.52 -17.79 -2.41
N LEU A 45 -7.57 -17.09 -3.05
CA LEU A 45 -7.63 -15.65 -3.21
C LEU A 45 -8.77 -15.23 -4.15
N ALA A 46 -9.01 -15.97 -5.24
CA ALA A 46 -10.14 -15.71 -6.12
C ALA A 46 -11.49 -15.85 -5.39
N ALA A 47 -11.62 -16.83 -4.48
CA ALA A 47 -12.80 -16.97 -3.64
C ALA A 47 -12.99 -15.77 -2.67
N TRP A 48 -11.91 -15.20 -2.15
CA TRP A 48 -11.99 -13.99 -1.31
C TRP A 48 -12.62 -12.80 -2.06
N PHE A 49 -12.29 -12.66 -3.34
CA PHE A 49 -12.79 -11.61 -4.23
C PHE A 49 -14.10 -11.96 -4.95
N GLU A 50 -14.79 -13.03 -4.56
CA GLU A 50 -16.11 -13.33 -5.11
C GLU A 50 -17.06 -12.14 -4.89
N GLY A 51 -17.62 -11.62 -5.99
CA GLY A 51 -18.51 -10.46 -5.98
C GLY A 51 -17.83 -9.09 -5.92
N VAL A 52 -16.50 -9.01 -6.02
CA VAL A 52 -15.75 -7.74 -6.09
C VAL A 52 -15.60 -7.32 -7.54
N GLU A 53 -16.16 -6.16 -7.91
CA GLU A 53 -16.33 -5.77 -9.31
C GLU A 53 -15.00 -5.48 -10.03
N ASN A 54 -14.03 -4.89 -9.35
CA ASN A 54 -12.77 -4.45 -9.95
C ASN A 54 -11.62 -5.46 -9.82
N TYR A 55 -11.88 -6.66 -9.30
CA TYR A 55 -10.84 -7.70 -9.22
C TYR A 55 -10.68 -8.41 -10.57
N ASP A 56 -9.52 -8.26 -11.20
CA ASP A 56 -9.14 -8.91 -12.46
C ASP A 56 -7.93 -9.85 -12.34
N GLY A 57 -7.41 -10.01 -11.12
CA GLY A 57 -6.26 -10.84 -10.80
C GLY A 57 -5.31 -10.16 -9.83
N VAL A 58 -4.14 -10.78 -9.63
CA VAL A 58 -3.08 -10.22 -8.77
C VAL A 58 -2.10 -9.43 -9.63
N ALA A 59 -2.03 -8.12 -9.39
CA ALA A 59 -1.08 -7.26 -10.08
C ALA A 59 0.35 -7.52 -9.57
N ASP A 60 1.24 -7.98 -10.46
CA ASP A 60 2.64 -8.21 -10.12
C ASP A 60 3.38 -6.88 -9.93
N ARG A 61 4.03 -6.73 -8.77
CA ARG A 61 4.82 -5.58 -8.33
C ARG A 61 6.11 -6.04 -7.62
N GLN A 62 6.55 -7.27 -7.87
CA GLN A 62 7.86 -7.74 -7.40
C GLN A 62 8.98 -6.90 -8.01
N GLY A 63 10.06 -6.71 -7.25
CA GLY A 63 11.17 -5.82 -7.58
C GLY A 63 10.94 -4.35 -7.23
N GLU A 64 9.78 -3.98 -6.70
CA GLU A 64 9.49 -2.62 -6.22
C GLU A 64 9.65 -2.52 -4.69
N ASP A 65 10.44 -1.55 -4.23
CA ASP A 65 10.60 -1.27 -2.79
C ASP A 65 9.33 -0.63 -2.17
N ARG A 66 8.50 -0.01 -3.01
CA ARG A 66 7.26 0.66 -2.61
C ARG A 66 6.19 0.52 -3.68
N VAL A 67 4.98 0.14 -3.25
CA VAL A 67 3.80 -0.03 -4.12
C VAL A 67 2.65 0.83 -3.59
N THR A 68 1.95 1.54 -4.46
CA THR A 68 0.77 2.33 -4.09
C THR A 68 -0.52 1.60 -4.46
N VAL A 69 -1.48 1.58 -3.54
CA VAL A 69 -2.86 1.14 -3.72
C VAL A 69 -3.77 2.34 -3.49
N THR A 70 -4.62 2.65 -4.46
CA THR A 70 -5.62 3.71 -4.34
C THR A 70 -6.76 3.23 -3.45
N VAL A 71 -7.21 4.06 -2.51
CA VAL A 71 -8.39 3.84 -1.67
C VAL A 71 -9.52 4.74 -2.16
N GLY A 72 -10.67 4.15 -2.45
CA GLY A 72 -11.80 4.86 -3.05
C GLY A 72 -11.69 4.95 -4.57
N ALA A 73 -11.24 3.86 -5.21
CA ALA A 73 -11.26 3.71 -6.66
C ALA A 73 -12.67 3.31 -7.13
N GLU A 74 -12.93 3.45 -8.43
CA GLU A 74 -14.20 3.06 -9.05
C GLU A 74 -14.39 1.53 -8.98
N GLY A 75 -15.56 1.12 -8.52
CA GLY A 75 -15.96 -0.27 -8.36
C GLY A 75 -17.02 -0.43 -7.26
N ASN A 76 -17.74 -1.55 -7.32
CA ASN A 76 -18.78 -1.93 -6.37
C ASN A 76 -19.95 -0.93 -6.34
N GLY A 77 -20.36 -0.46 -7.51
CA GLY A 77 -21.44 0.53 -7.66
C GLY A 77 -21.11 1.96 -7.23
N GLY A 78 -19.84 2.29 -7.03
CA GLY A 78 -19.39 3.63 -6.65
C GLY A 78 -17.87 3.76 -6.62
N ALA A 79 -17.35 4.57 -5.70
CA ALA A 79 -15.92 4.64 -5.40
C ALA A 79 -15.59 3.78 -4.17
N PHE A 80 -15.97 2.50 -4.21
CA PHE A 80 -15.89 1.56 -3.10
C PHE A 80 -14.93 0.41 -3.41
N ALA A 81 -13.77 0.74 -4.00
CA ALA A 81 -12.75 -0.23 -4.36
C ALA A 81 -11.35 0.19 -3.93
N PHE A 82 -10.47 -0.81 -3.82
CA PHE A 82 -9.03 -0.64 -3.78
C PHE A 82 -8.45 -0.89 -5.17
N GLU A 83 -7.50 -0.08 -5.63
CA GLU A 83 -6.91 -0.21 -6.98
C GLU A 83 -5.38 -0.11 -6.96
N PRO A 84 -4.64 -1.17 -7.33
CA PRO A 84 -5.14 -2.50 -7.68
C PRO A 84 -5.83 -3.20 -6.51
N ALA A 85 -6.82 -4.05 -6.80
CA ALA A 85 -7.52 -4.83 -5.77
C ALA A 85 -6.57 -5.83 -5.06
N ALA A 86 -5.65 -6.43 -5.80
CA ALA A 86 -4.62 -7.30 -5.25
C ALA A 86 -3.24 -7.00 -5.85
N VAL A 87 -2.21 -7.01 -5.01
CA VAL A 87 -0.82 -6.83 -5.44
C VAL A 87 0.06 -7.99 -4.98
N ARG A 88 1.05 -8.38 -5.80
CA ARG A 88 2.11 -9.29 -5.42
C ARG A 88 3.42 -8.53 -5.26
N VAL A 89 4.05 -8.65 -4.10
CA VAL A 89 5.26 -7.90 -3.74
C VAL A 89 6.34 -8.82 -3.20
N ASP A 90 7.58 -8.33 -3.11
CA ASP A 90 8.65 -9.05 -2.43
C ASP A 90 8.60 -8.82 -0.91
N PRO A 91 9.13 -9.75 -0.10
CA PRO A 91 9.38 -9.49 1.31
C PRO A 91 10.23 -8.22 1.49
N GLY A 92 9.79 -7.32 2.36
CA GLY A 92 10.40 -6.01 2.62
C GLY A 92 9.79 -4.86 1.82
N THR A 93 8.87 -5.13 0.88
CA THR A 93 8.18 -4.06 0.14
C THR A 93 7.23 -3.29 1.07
N THR A 94 7.21 -1.96 0.92
CA THR A 94 6.24 -1.09 1.60
C THR A 94 5.02 -0.86 0.72
N VAL A 95 3.85 -1.28 1.17
CA VAL A 95 2.57 -0.95 0.51
C VAL A 95 2.02 0.33 1.12
N VAL A 96 1.66 1.27 0.26
CA VAL A 96 1.10 2.58 0.62
C VAL A 96 -0.33 2.65 0.08
N TRP A 97 -1.30 2.77 0.97
CA TRP A 97 -2.66 3.09 0.62
C TRP A 97 -2.80 4.61 0.55
N GLU A 98 -3.28 5.12 -0.59
CA GLU A 98 -3.48 6.56 -0.83
C GLU A 98 -4.94 6.83 -1.17
N TRP A 99 -5.58 7.75 -0.43
CA TRP A 99 -7.00 8.05 -0.59
C TRP A 99 -7.23 8.95 -1.80
N SER A 100 -8.16 8.57 -2.67
CA SER A 100 -8.62 9.40 -3.79
C SER A 100 -9.44 10.60 -3.32
N GLY A 101 -10.13 10.46 -2.17
CA GLY A 101 -11.13 11.41 -1.69
C GLY A 101 -12.55 11.13 -2.20
N GLU A 102 -12.72 10.10 -3.02
CA GLU A 102 -14.00 9.70 -3.61
C GLU A 102 -14.71 8.64 -2.76
N GLY A 103 -16.04 8.55 -2.86
CA GLY A 103 -16.83 7.48 -2.22
C GLY A 103 -17.00 7.65 -0.70
N GLY A 104 -16.66 8.81 -0.14
CA GLY A 104 -16.81 9.07 1.29
C GLY A 104 -15.59 8.65 2.10
N ALA A 105 -15.81 8.12 3.30
CA ALA A 105 -14.74 7.74 4.21
C ALA A 105 -14.43 6.25 4.12
N HIS A 106 -13.14 5.92 4.07
CA HIS A 106 -12.64 4.55 3.93
C HIS A 106 -11.54 4.27 4.94
N ASN A 107 -11.38 3.00 5.32
CA ASN A 107 -10.24 2.51 6.08
C ASN A 107 -9.60 1.30 5.37
N VAL A 108 -8.46 0.88 5.87
CA VAL A 108 -7.77 -0.35 5.51
C VAL A 108 -7.66 -1.18 6.77
N ALA A 109 -8.44 -2.24 6.89
CA ALA A 109 -8.46 -3.13 8.04
C ALA A 109 -8.14 -4.57 7.62
N ALA A 110 -7.14 -5.18 8.24
CA ALA A 110 -6.82 -6.58 8.01
C ALA A 110 -7.99 -7.47 8.42
N ASP A 111 -8.31 -8.47 7.59
CA ASP A 111 -9.38 -9.44 7.84
C ASP A 111 -9.15 -10.25 9.13
N ASP A 112 -7.88 -10.44 9.51
CA ASP A 112 -7.46 -11.11 10.74
C ASP A 112 -7.31 -10.16 11.95
N GLY A 113 -7.54 -8.86 11.76
CA GLY A 113 -7.40 -7.83 12.80
C GLY A 113 -5.95 -7.43 13.13
N ALA A 114 -4.96 -7.82 12.32
CA ALA A 114 -3.55 -7.50 12.57
C ALA A 114 -3.22 -5.99 12.47
N TYR A 115 -3.93 -5.26 11.61
CA TYR A 115 -3.74 -3.83 11.41
C TYR A 115 -5.04 -3.14 10.99
N GLU A 116 -5.14 -1.86 11.32
CA GLU A 116 -6.24 -1.00 10.89
C GLU A 116 -5.75 0.45 10.74
N SER A 117 -6.18 1.13 9.68
CA SER A 117 -6.01 2.57 9.51
C SER A 117 -7.16 3.35 10.14
N ASP A 118 -6.96 4.65 10.38
CA ASP A 118 -8.08 5.56 10.64
C ASP A 118 -9.08 5.55 9.46
N LEU A 119 -10.34 5.91 9.76
CA LEU A 119 -11.36 6.15 8.74
C LEU A 119 -11.18 7.56 8.16
N LEU A 120 -10.75 7.64 6.90
CA LEU A 120 -10.32 8.88 6.25
C LEU A 120 -11.11 9.12 4.94
N SER A 121 -11.37 10.39 4.61
CA SER A 121 -12.06 10.80 3.37
C SER A 121 -11.29 11.85 2.57
N ARG A 122 -10.08 12.23 3.03
CA ARG A 122 -9.31 13.32 2.42
C ARG A 122 -8.42 12.75 1.32
N ALA A 123 -8.52 13.33 0.12
CA ALA A 123 -7.60 13.06 -0.98
C ALA A 123 -6.13 13.25 -0.56
N GLY A 124 -5.25 12.33 -0.95
CA GLY A 124 -3.82 12.34 -0.65
C GLY A 124 -3.45 11.98 0.80
N ALA A 125 -4.43 11.59 1.64
CA ALA A 125 -4.11 10.94 2.91
C ALA A 125 -3.47 9.57 2.63
N THR A 126 -2.55 9.13 3.49
CA THR A 126 -1.82 7.88 3.29
C THR A 126 -1.75 7.03 4.56
N TYR A 127 -1.70 5.72 4.34
CA TYR A 127 -1.40 4.70 5.34
C TYR A 127 -0.40 3.72 4.73
N ALA A 128 0.64 3.31 5.46
CA ALA A 128 1.72 2.51 4.89
C ALA A 128 2.19 1.42 5.84
N LEU A 129 2.45 0.23 5.29
CA LEU A 129 2.96 -0.92 6.02
C LEU A 129 4.05 -1.62 5.20
N THR A 130 5.10 -2.08 5.88
CA THR A 130 6.16 -2.90 5.29
C THR A 130 5.88 -4.37 5.57
N PHE A 131 5.97 -5.20 4.54
CA PHE A 131 5.64 -6.62 4.61
C PHE A 131 6.89 -7.49 4.49
N ASP A 132 7.53 -7.82 5.62
CA ASP A 132 8.76 -8.64 5.66
C ASP A 132 8.52 -10.16 5.62
N GLY A 133 7.28 -10.61 5.88
CA GLY A 133 6.88 -12.03 5.87
C GLY A 133 6.66 -12.62 4.47
N ARG A 134 6.19 -13.87 4.39
CA ARG A 134 5.70 -14.50 3.15
C ARG A 134 4.31 -15.07 3.36
N GLY A 135 3.38 -14.79 2.46
CA GLY A 135 1.98 -15.24 2.57
C GLY A 135 1.00 -14.26 1.95
N VAL A 136 -0.27 -14.35 2.34
CA VAL A 136 -1.34 -13.45 1.89
C VAL A 136 -1.87 -12.65 3.08
N SER A 137 -1.96 -11.34 2.91
CA SER A 137 -2.64 -10.43 3.83
C SER A 137 -3.89 -9.88 3.16
N ARG A 138 -5.07 -10.33 3.63
CA ARG A 138 -6.37 -9.87 3.15
C ARG A 138 -6.84 -8.70 4.00
N TYR A 139 -7.51 -7.73 3.38
CA TYR A 139 -8.02 -6.57 4.08
C TYR A 139 -9.31 -6.07 3.45
N VAL A 140 -10.06 -5.30 4.22
CA VAL A 140 -11.35 -4.73 3.85
C VAL A 140 -11.40 -3.25 4.21
N CYS A 141 -12.33 -2.53 3.59
CA CYS A 141 -12.84 -1.28 4.12
C CYS A 141 -14.09 -1.58 4.94
N ALA A 142 -14.02 -1.46 6.26
CA ALA A 142 -15.09 -1.86 7.19
C ALA A 142 -16.49 -1.29 6.84
N PRO A 143 -16.67 0.01 6.51
CA PRO A 143 -18.00 0.51 6.14
C PRO A 143 -18.51 0.01 4.78
N HIS A 144 -17.63 -0.50 3.91
CA HIS A 144 -17.93 -0.88 2.53
C HIS A 144 -17.64 -2.37 2.23
N GLU A 145 -17.38 -3.18 3.25
CA GLU A 145 -17.09 -4.61 3.11
C GLU A 145 -18.25 -5.35 2.44
N ALA A 146 -19.48 -5.07 2.90
CA ALA A 146 -20.70 -5.65 2.33
C ALA A 146 -20.97 -5.22 0.88
N ALA A 147 -20.37 -4.10 0.43
CA ALA A 147 -20.41 -3.68 -0.96
C ALA A 147 -19.35 -4.39 -1.81
N GLY A 148 -18.36 -5.05 -1.20
CA GLY A 148 -17.27 -5.73 -1.90
C GLY A 148 -15.93 -4.99 -1.85
N MET A 149 -15.78 -3.96 -1.00
CA MET A 149 -14.51 -3.24 -0.86
C MET A 149 -13.47 -4.07 -0.09
N LYS A 150 -12.86 -5.01 -0.81
CA LYS A 150 -11.85 -5.95 -0.32
C LYS A 150 -10.56 -5.79 -1.11
N GLY A 151 -9.44 -6.11 -0.48
CA GLY A 151 -8.13 -6.11 -1.11
C GLY A 151 -7.21 -7.19 -0.55
N ALA A 152 -6.06 -7.37 -1.21
CA ALA A 152 -5.04 -8.31 -0.74
C ALA A 152 -3.61 -7.89 -1.11
N VAL A 153 -2.66 -8.21 -0.23
CA VAL A 153 -1.22 -8.18 -0.51
C VAL A 153 -0.68 -9.60 -0.46
N VAL A 154 -0.10 -10.08 -1.55
CA VAL A 154 0.58 -11.37 -1.63
C VAL A 154 2.08 -11.12 -1.56
N VAL A 155 2.76 -11.69 -0.56
CA VAL A 155 4.19 -11.43 -0.31
C VAL A 155 5.02 -12.65 -0.68
N GLY A 156 5.92 -12.47 -1.63
CA GLY A 156 6.78 -13.49 -2.24
C GLY A 156 6.10 -14.32 -3.34
N GLY A 157 6.76 -15.41 -3.73
CA GLY A 157 6.14 -16.48 -4.52
C GLY A 157 5.28 -17.37 -3.62
N ALA A 158 4.22 -17.96 -4.18
CA ALA A 158 3.25 -18.81 -3.48
C ALA A 158 3.83 -20.15 -2.95
N THR A 159 5.10 -20.19 -2.56
CA THR A 159 5.67 -21.26 -1.75
C THR A 159 5.27 -21.03 -0.31
N GLY A 160 4.02 -21.40 -0.01
CA GLY A 160 3.54 -21.48 1.34
C GLY A 160 2.09 -21.04 1.44
N GLY A 161 1.18 -22.01 1.51
CA GLY A 161 0.06 -21.94 2.45
C GLY A 161 0.60 -21.87 3.89
N GLY A 162 1.37 -20.84 4.17
CA GLY A 162 1.77 -20.43 5.50
C GLY A 162 0.66 -19.57 6.09
N PRO A 163 0.61 -19.45 7.43
CA PRO A 163 -0.40 -18.65 8.10
C PRO A 163 -0.43 -17.21 7.58
N ALA A 164 -1.57 -16.53 7.74
CA ALA A 164 -1.74 -15.12 7.44
C ALA A 164 -0.50 -14.33 7.88
N VAL A 165 0.06 -13.54 6.96
CA VAL A 165 1.18 -12.66 7.29
C VAL A 165 0.65 -11.35 7.80
N SER A 166 0.67 -11.19 9.10
CA SER A 166 0.65 -9.88 9.71
C SER A 166 1.97 -9.18 9.36
N PRO A 167 1.98 -7.90 8.95
CA PRO A 167 3.20 -7.13 8.99
C PRO A 167 3.71 -7.18 10.44
N GLU A 168 5.00 -7.43 10.64
CA GLU A 168 5.59 -7.15 11.95
C GLU A 168 5.36 -5.66 12.17
N VAL A 169 4.39 -5.32 13.03
CA VAL A 169 4.26 -3.96 13.54
C VAL A 169 5.54 -3.72 14.31
N ALA A 170 6.57 -3.22 13.63
CA ALA A 170 7.70 -2.60 14.26
C ALA A 170 7.10 -1.41 15.03
N MET A 171 6.76 -1.67 16.30
CA MET A 171 6.41 -0.66 17.28
C MET A 171 7.64 0.20 17.54
N PHE A 172 8.06 0.97 16.55
CA PHE A 172 8.62 2.28 16.76
C PHE A 172 7.43 3.20 16.98
N GLY A 173 6.98 3.23 18.23
CA GLY A 173 5.90 4.10 18.65
C GLY A 173 6.22 5.56 18.33
N GLY A 174 5.16 6.30 18.00
CA GLY A 174 5.16 7.75 18.01
C GLY A 174 5.80 8.39 16.78
N GLY A 175 5.12 9.42 16.28
CA GLY A 175 5.52 10.13 15.07
C GLY A 175 6.91 10.77 15.13
N LEU A 176 7.36 11.16 13.93
CA LEU A 176 8.46 12.07 13.64
C LEU A 176 9.88 11.56 14.03
N LEU A 177 10.77 11.57 13.02
CA LEU A 177 12.25 11.47 13.07
C LEU A 177 12.89 10.09 12.88
N ALA A 178 13.02 9.65 11.62
CA ALA A 178 14.11 8.76 11.23
C ALA A 178 15.32 9.58 10.74
N ALA A 179 16.03 10.19 11.69
CA ALA A 179 17.37 10.72 11.47
C ALA A 179 18.28 10.29 12.62
N ALA A 180 18.68 9.00 12.63
CA ALA A 180 19.93 8.51 13.23
C ALA A 180 19.96 6.98 13.22
N LEU A 181 20.46 6.37 12.14
CA LEU A 181 20.88 4.97 12.17
C LEU A 181 22.40 4.81 12.14
N SER A 182 23.14 5.69 12.84
CA SER A 182 24.52 5.40 13.20
C SER A 182 25.02 6.28 14.35
N PRO A 183 25.50 5.70 15.47
CA PRO A 183 26.24 6.42 16.49
C PRO A 183 27.46 7.16 15.93
N LEU A 184 28.06 6.65 14.84
CA LEU A 184 29.17 7.32 14.15
C LEU A 184 28.70 8.53 13.34
N ALA A 185 27.52 8.48 12.72
CA ALA A 185 26.94 9.62 12.01
C ALA A 185 26.48 10.73 12.97
N PHE A 186 25.91 10.36 14.14
CA PHE A 186 25.58 11.31 15.19
C PHE A 186 26.83 11.95 15.81
N GLY A 187 27.89 11.17 16.04
CA GLY A 187 29.19 11.69 16.50
C GLY A 187 29.83 12.66 15.49
N LEU A 188 29.81 12.33 14.21
CA LEU A 188 30.31 13.20 13.14
C LEU A 188 29.48 14.49 13.01
N PHE A 189 28.17 14.42 13.18
CA PHE A 189 27.27 15.58 13.17
C PHE A 189 27.57 16.54 14.33
N LEU A 190 27.81 16.04 15.54
CA LEU A 190 28.20 16.88 16.68
C LEU A 190 29.59 17.50 16.50
N LEU A 191 30.52 16.79 15.87
CA LEU A 191 31.88 17.31 15.61
C LEU A 191 31.89 18.39 14.52
N LEU A 192 31.07 18.24 13.47
CA LEU A 192 30.95 19.23 12.39
C LEU A 192 30.17 20.49 12.80
N ARG A 193 29.36 20.43 13.86
CA ARG A 193 28.56 21.57 14.36
C ARG A 193 29.08 22.21 15.64
N GLY A 194 29.97 21.53 16.37
CA GLY A 194 30.53 21.96 17.64
C GLY A 194 31.85 22.73 17.56
N GLY A 195 32.11 23.46 16.48
CA GLY A 195 33.29 24.33 16.33
C GLY A 195 33.05 25.72 16.91
N GLY A 196 32.87 25.84 18.22
CA GLY A 196 32.84 27.12 18.92
C GLY A 196 34.05 27.32 19.80
N ARG A 197 34.85 28.37 19.57
CA ARG A 197 35.34 29.28 20.63
C ARG A 197 36.21 30.45 20.15
N GLY A 198 36.02 31.56 20.87
CA GLY A 198 36.97 32.67 21.03
C GLY A 198 36.45 33.93 20.37
N GLY A 199 36.20 35.05 21.04
CA GLY A 199 36.58 35.57 22.34
C GLY A 199 36.40 37.09 22.22
N ARG A 200 35.63 37.72 23.11
CA ARG A 200 36.11 38.67 24.13
C ARG A 200 36.38 40.10 23.61
N SER A 201 35.74 41.07 24.30
CA SER A 201 36.20 42.47 24.49
C SER A 201 36.10 43.40 23.25
N ASP A 202 35.65 44.67 23.28
CA ASP A 202 35.43 45.69 24.32
C ASP A 202 34.43 46.77 23.83
N ASP A 203 33.79 47.42 24.81
CA ASP A 203 33.42 48.86 24.94
C ASP A 203 32.89 49.76 23.79
N VAL A 204 31.99 50.67 24.22
CA VAL A 204 31.89 52.12 23.95
C VAL A 204 30.55 52.65 23.37
N ALA A 205 29.95 53.53 24.17
CA ALA A 205 29.03 54.67 23.89
C ALA A 205 27.65 54.38 23.27
N ALA A 206 26.54 54.59 23.99
CA ALA A 206 25.92 55.88 24.30
C ALA A 206 25.50 56.68 23.06
N VAL A 207 24.20 56.86 22.84
CA VAL A 207 23.48 58.14 22.62
C VAL A 207 21.96 57.84 22.63
N GLU A 208 21.21 58.60 23.42
CA GLU A 208 19.74 58.56 23.51
C GLU A 208 19.05 59.47 22.43
N PRO A 209 17.82 60.03 22.61
CA PRO A 209 16.66 59.67 21.79
C PRO A 209 16.08 60.86 21.00
N THR A 210 15.34 60.64 19.90
CA THR A 210 14.41 61.67 19.38
C THR A 210 13.18 61.08 18.70
N SER A 211 12.04 61.30 19.36
CA SER A 211 10.75 61.79 18.86
C SER A 211 10.38 61.67 17.38
N SER A 212 9.18 61.14 17.11
CA SER A 212 8.11 61.93 16.47
C SER A 212 6.74 61.25 16.63
N ALA A 213 5.76 62.08 16.95
CA ALA A 213 4.37 61.77 17.27
C ALA A 213 3.43 62.27 16.16
N SER A 214 2.12 61.99 16.35
CA SER A 214 0.94 62.65 15.72
C SER A 214 0.53 62.07 14.36
N THR A 215 -0.72 61.69 14.05
CA THR A 215 -2.10 62.21 14.32
C THR A 215 -3.10 61.04 14.08
N ALA A 216 -4.10 60.69 14.92
CA ALA A 216 -5.34 61.34 15.37
C ALA A 216 -6.56 61.30 14.40
N SER A 217 -7.73 60.95 14.99
CA SER A 217 -9.15 61.13 14.56
C SER A 217 -9.76 60.05 13.64
N GLY A 218 -10.94 59.46 13.87
CA GLY A 218 -12.07 59.62 14.81
C GLY A 218 -13.02 58.41 14.60
N GLY A 219 -13.80 57.90 15.56
CA GLY A 219 -14.88 58.56 16.29
C GLY A 219 -16.23 58.23 15.63
N GLY A 220 -17.05 57.33 16.20
CA GLY A 220 -18.39 57.06 15.66
C GLY A 220 -19.12 55.82 16.19
N ASP A 221 -19.49 55.84 17.47
CA ASP A 221 -20.44 54.92 18.11
C ASP A 221 -21.90 55.22 17.68
N ARG A 222 -22.75 54.19 17.46
CA ARG A 222 -24.19 54.14 17.83
C ARG A 222 -24.97 52.93 17.26
N ARG A 223 -25.26 52.00 18.18
CA ARG A 223 -26.49 51.21 18.48
C ARG A 223 -27.19 50.28 17.44
N PRO A 224 -27.80 49.17 17.95
CA PRO A 224 -28.56 48.20 17.17
C PRO A 224 -30.06 48.52 17.10
N ARG A 225 -30.75 47.98 16.08
CA ARG A 225 -32.21 47.88 16.02
C ARG A 225 -32.63 46.42 15.84
N ARG A 226 -33.37 45.94 16.86
CA ARG A 226 -34.33 44.84 16.78
C ARG A 226 -35.45 45.22 15.81
N THR A 227 -35.95 44.25 15.07
CA THR A 227 -37.37 44.12 14.72
C THR A 227 -37.73 42.65 14.82
N ASP A 228 -38.76 42.43 15.64
CA ASP A 228 -39.75 41.36 15.76
C ASP A 228 -39.75 40.21 14.75
#